data_AF-A0A089XB80-F1
#
_entry.id   AF-A0A089XB80-F1
#
_cell.length_a   1.000
_cell.length_b   1.000
_cell.length_c   1.000
_cell.angle_alpha   90.00
_cell.angle_beta   90.00
_cell.angle_gamma   90.00
#
_symmetry.space_group_name_H-M   'P 1'
#
loop_
_entity.id
_entity.type
_entity.pdbx_description
1 polymer ?
#
loop_
_entity_poly.entity_id
_entity_poly.type
_entity_poly.pdbx_seq_one_letter_code
_entity_poly.pdbx_strand_id
1 'polypeptide(L)' 'MTEATDLAERAGDRDPRVGLRAVAALRRLLEQLEAVQVRSARNQGWSWQEIAAELGVSRQAVHKKYGRR' A
#
# COMPACT_ATOMS: atom_id res chain seq x y z
N MET A 1 -7.76 14.07 0.76
CA MET A 1 -8.71 12.93 0.77
C MET A 1 -9.53 12.86 -0.51
N THR A 2 -9.99 14.00 -1.06
CA THR A 2 -10.76 14.09 -2.31
C THR A 2 -10.14 13.34 -3.51
N GLU A 3 -8.82 13.42 -3.70
CA GLU A 3 -8.12 12.73 -4.79
C GLU A 3 -8.18 11.19 -4.72
N ALA A 4 -8.10 10.61 -3.52
CA ALA A 4 -8.16 9.15 -3.37
C ALA A 4 -9.58 8.62 -3.62
N THR A 5 -10.59 9.39 -3.22
CA THR A 5 -12.00 9.09 -3.49
C THR A 5 -12.31 9.20 -4.98
N ASP A 6 -11.83 10.23 -5.67
CA ASP A 6 -11.97 10.38 -7.12
C ASP A 6 -11.28 9.23 -7.88
N LEU A 7 -10.08 8.84 -7.47
CA LEU A 7 -9.41 7.67 -8.04
C LEU A 7 -10.19 6.37 -7.80
N ALA A 8 -10.84 6.21 -6.63
CA ALA A 8 -11.67 5.04 -6.35
C ALA A 8 -12.93 5.01 -7.24
N GLU A 9 -13.55 6.15 -7.48
CA GLU A 9 -14.70 6.26 -8.40
C GLU A 9 -14.29 5.92 -9.84
N ARG A 10 -13.20 6.53 -10.33
CA ARG A 10 -12.67 6.27 -11.68
C ARG A 10 -12.21 4.83 -11.89
N ALA A 11 -11.85 4.11 -10.83
CA ALA A 11 -11.50 2.69 -10.93
C ALA A 11 -12.68 1.80 -11.36
N GLY A 12 -13.92 2.26 -11.18
CA GLY A 12 -15.15 1.61 -11.64
C GLY A 12 -15.66 2.08 -13.00
N ASP A 13 -14.88 2.88 -13.73
CA ASP A 13 -15.28 3.42 -15.04
C ASP A 13 -15.51 2.29 -16.06
N ARG A 14 -16.46 2.50 -16.98
CA ARG A 14 -16.78 1.57 -18.07
C ARG A 14 -15.69 1.53 -19.13
N ASP A 15 -14.90 2.60 -19.30
CA ASP A 15 -13.69 2.59 -20.11
C ASP A 15 -12.55 1.91 -19.33
N PRO A 16 -12.08 0.71 -19.76
CA PRO A 16 -11.00 0.01 -19.07
C PRO A 16 -9.70 0.81 -18.98
N ARG A 17 -9.44 1.76 -19.89
CA ARG A 17 -8.24 2.61 -19.84
C ARG A 17 -8.30 3.58 -18.66
N VAL A 18 -9.47 4.14 -18.38
CA VAL A 18 -9.69 5.02 -17.23
C VAL A 18 -9.56 4.21 -15.94
N GLY A 19 -10.28 3.08 -15.86
CA GLY A 19 -10.24 2.18 -14.70
C GLY A 19 -8.84 1.69 -14.37
N LEU A 20 -8.09 1.18 -15.35
CA LEU A 20 -6.73 0.66 -15.13
C LEU A 20 -5.75 1.75 -14.70
N ARG A 21 -5.85 2.97 -15.25
CA ARG A 21 -5.02 4.10 -14.82
C ARG A 21 -5.30 4.49 -13.38
N ALA A 22 -6.58 4.52 -12.99
CA ALA A 22 -6.99 4.82 -11.64
C ALA A 22 -6.51 3.75 -10.64
N VAL A 23 -6.71 2.46 -10.97
CA VAL A 23 -6.17 1.34 -10.18
C VAL A 23 -4.65 1.42 -10.04
N ALA A 24 -3.92 1.75 -11.10
CA ALA A 24 -2.48 1.93 -11.04
C ALA A 24 -2.06 3.12 -10.15
N ALA A 25 -2.81 4.21 -10.14
CA ALA A 25 -2.59 5.34 -9.23
C ALA A 25 -2.86 4.95 -7.77
N LEU A 26 -3.97 4.25 -7.48
CA LEU A 26 -4.31 3.76 -6.15
C LEU A 26 -3.25 2.79 -5.61
N ARG A 27 -2.74 1.86 -6.44
CA ARG A 27 -1.65 0.96 -6.04
C ARG A 27 -0.40 1.72 -5.63
N ARG A 28 0.00 2.74 -6.39
CA ARG A 28 1.16 3.58 -6.04
C ARG A 28 0.94 4.35 -4.75
N LEU A 29 -0.25 4.90 -4.54
CA LEU A 29 -0.61 5.57 -3.29
C LEU A 29 -0.57 4.60 -2.10
N LEU A 30 -1.16 3.41 -2.25
CA LEU A 30 -1.15 2.37 -1.23
C LEU A 30 0.28 1.97 -0.86
N GLU A 31 1.14 1.73 -1.86
CA GLU A 31 2.55 1.39 -1.62
C GLU A 31 3.32 2.47 -0.86
N GLN A 32 3.03 3.75 -1.13
CA GLN A 32 3.64 4.88 -0.41
C GLN A 32 3.16 4.92 1.05
N LEU A 33 1.85 4.80 1.27
CA LEU A 33 1.26 4.80 2.62
C LEU A 33 1.75 3.60 3.43
N GLU A 34 1.78 2.41 2.84
CA GLU A 34 2.30 1.20 3.48
C GLU A 34 3.77 1.39 3.87
N ALA A 35 4.62 1.95 3.01
CA ALA A 35 6.03 2.23 3.33
C ALA A 35 6.19 3.21 4.51
N VAL A 36 5.36 4.25 4.59
CA VAL A 36 5.36 5.21 5.70
C VAL A 36 4.98 4.52 7.00
N GLN A 37 3.91 3.72 6.99
CA GLN A 37 3.44 3.02 8.19
C GLN A 37 4.42 1.93 8.64
N VAL A 38 4.98 1.14 7.72
CA VAL A 38 6.01 0.15 8.05
C VAL A 38 7.22 0.80 8.69
N ARG A 39 7.70 1.94 8.16
CA ARG A 39 8.81 2.69 8.76
C ARG A 39 8.45 3.20 10.17
N SER A 40 7.25 3.75 10.33
CA SER A 40 6.76 4.21 11.64
C SER A 40 6.72 3.06 12.66
N ALA A 41 6.17 1.91 12.30
CA ALA A 41 6.11 0.73 13.15
C ALA A 41 7.52 0.23 13.52
N ARG A 42 8.45 0.18 12.55
CA ARG A 42 9.85 -0.16 12.81
C ARG A 42 10.53 0.81 13.79
N ASN A 43 10.26 2.11 13.66
CA ASN A 43 10.77 3.13 14.58
C ASN A 43 10.17 3.01 16.00
N GLN A 44 8.95 2.49 16.10
CA GLN A 44 8.30 2.18 17.38
C GLN A 44 8.73 0.81 17.96
N GLY A 45 9.71 0.14 17.34
CA GLY A 45 10.28 -1.12 17.83
C GLY A 45 9.50 -2.38 17.44
N TRP A 46 8.43 -2.26 16.65
CA TRP A 46 7.63 -3.43 16.22
C TRP A 46 8.46 -4.37 15.37
N SER A 47 8.42 -5.67 15.66
CA SER A 47 9.05 -6.72 14.87
C SER A 47 8.47 -6.84 13.46
N TRP A 48 9.25 -7.42 12.54
CA TRP A 48 8.75 -7.75 11.20
C TRP A 48 7.55 -8.70 11.20
N GLN A 49 7.39 -9.49 12.26
CA GLN A 49 6.28 -10.43 12.39
C GLN A 49 4.98 -9.70 12.75
N GLU A 50 5.03 -8.75 13.68
CA GLU A 50 3.88 -7.92 14.04
C GLU A 50 3.39 -7.10 12.84
N ILE A 51 4.31 -6.47 12.11
CA ILE A 51 3.96 -5.71 10.89
C ILE A 51 3.34 -6.61 9.83
N ALA A 52 3.89 -7.82 9.63
CA ALA A 52 3.34 -8.78 8.68
C ALA A 52 1.92 -9.24 9.06
N ALA A 53 1.65 -9.43 10.35
CA ALA A 53 0.33 -9.80 10.83
C ALA A 53 -0.72 -8.73 10.48
N GLU A 54 -0.41 -7.45 10.72
CA GLU A 54 -1.31 -6.33 10.39
C GLU A 54 -1.53 -6.15 8.88
N LEU A 55 -0.50 -6.43 8.06
CA LEU A 55 -0.60 -6.34 6.61
C LEU A 55 -1.21 -7.60 5.96
N GLY A 56 -1.49 -8.66 6.73
CA GLY A 56 -2.02 -9.92 6.20
C GLY A 56 -1.05 -10.65 5.25
N VAL A 57 0.25 -10.44 5.40
CA VAL A 57 1.29 -11.06 4.55
C VAL A 57 2.29 -11.84 5.40
N SER A 58 3.14 -12.63 4.75
CA SER A 58 4.21 -13.33 5.47
C SER A 58 5.30 -12.36 5.94
N ARG A 59 5.95 -12.69 7.07
CA ARG A 59 7.15 -11.98 7.57
C ARG A 59 8.23 -11.85 6.48
N GLN A 60 8.42 -12.88 5.66
CA GLN A 60 9.38 -12.87 4.57
C GLN A 60 8.98 -11.89 3.47
N ALA A 61 7.69 -11.80 3.13
CA ALA A 61 7.20 -10.86 2.11
C ALA A 61 7.41 -9.41 2.54
N VAL A 62 7.03 -9.06 3.77
CA VAL A 62 7.23 -7.68 4.28
C VAL A 62 8.72 -7.35 4.40
N HIS A 63 9.54 -8.28 4.89
CA HIS A 63 10.98 -8.06 5.02
C HIS A 63 11.67 -7.94 3.65
N LYS A 64 11.26 -8.75 2.66
CA LYS A 64 11.76 -8.64 1.28
C LYS A 64 11.41 -7.29 0.66
N LYS A 65 10.20 -6.78 0.91
CA LYS A 65 9.69 -5.53 0.34
C LYS A 65 10.28 -4.28 1.03
N TYR A 66 10.45 -4.30 2.34
CA TYR A 66 10.78 -3.11 3.14
C TYR A 66 12.08 -3.21 3.94
N GLY A 67 12.62 -4.39 4.17
CA GLY A 67 13.79 -4.61 5.03
C GLY A 67 15.15 -4.27 4.39
N ARG A 68 15.19 -3.95 3.09
CA ARG A 68 16.42 -3.57 2.37
C ARG A 68 16.55 -2.05 2.15
N ARG A 69 15.66 -1.26 2.74
CA ARG A 69 15.62 0.21 2.62
C ARG A 69 16.08 0.88 3.90
#